data_AF-A0A061EA97-F1
#
_entry.id   AF-A0A061EA97-F1
#
_cell.length_a   1.000
_cell.length_b   1.000
_cell.length_c   1.000
_cell.angle_alpha   90.00
_cell.angle_beta   90.00
_cell.angle_gamma   90.00
#
_symmetry.space_group_name_H-M   'P 1'
#
loop_
_entity.id
_entity.type
_entity.pdbx_description
1 polymer ?
#
loop_
_entity_poly.entity_id
_entity_poly.type
_entity_poly.pdbx_seq_one_letter_code
_entity_poly.pdbx_strand_id
1 'polypeptide(L)'
;MPSTQEVTYGVHRRSASRLTIVAHMFGILAFVLMLVWLLHYRGGIEYDSYDGYRVFNVHPFLMFCGFIFLSGEAMMVYKTVQAIHIVQKVVHMILQLTAFVLGVVGLCAVFKFHDMASIEDVYSLHSWIGIGTISLFALQDIAIHVDSCSSHWLDGEGYLPQPAPWPRNSFDQFHRTIYPLVWHICRSQRCSCPLCLIIYELF
;
A
#
# COMPACT_ATOMS: atom_id res chain seq x y z
N MET A 1 41.51 2.50 43.60
CA MET A 1 40.05 2.60 43.50
C MET A 1 39.72 3.38 42.22
N PRO A 2 39.19 2.76 41.15
CA PRO A 2 38.76 3.51 39.98
C PRO A 2 37.31 3.97 40.17
N SER A 3 37.09 5.25 39.93
CA SER A 3 35.79 5.92 39.89
C SER A 3 34.85 5.27 38.87
N THR A 4 33.66 4.88 39.31
CA THR A 4 32.54 4.44 38.48
C THR A 4 32.19 5.53 37.47
N GLN A 5 32.58 5.31 36.20
CA GLN A 5 32.05 6.04 35.07
C GLN A 5 30.57 5.64 34.92
N GLU A 6 29.68 6.57 35.24
CA GLU A 6 28.25 6.46 34.97
C GLU A 6 28.08 6.39 33.45
N VAL A 7 27.93 5.18 32.92
CA VAL A 7 27.55 4.96 31.53
C VAL A 7 26.12 5.47 31.40
N THR A 8 26.01 6.73 31.01
CA THR A 8 24.73 7.34 30.63
C THR A 8 24.22 6.56 29.42
N TYR A 9 23.40 5.55 29.66
CA TYR A 9 22.62 4.91 28.61
C TYR A 9 21.71 5.99 28.05
N GLY A 10 22.14 6.61 26.95
CA GLY A 10 21.33 7.54 26.20
C GLY A 10 20.05 6.81 25.82
N VAL A 11 18.97 7.07 26.56
CA VAL A 11 17.63 6.64 26.20
C VAL A 11 17.39 7.23 24.82
N HIS A 12 17.47 6.39 23.80
CA HIS A 12 17.11 6.73 22.43
C HIS A 12 15.64 7.14 22.46
N ARG A 13 15.41 8.45 22.63
CA ARG A 13 14.10 9.06 22.82
C ARG A 13 13.27 8.70 21.59
N ARG A 14 12.19 7.94 21.83
CA ARG A 14 11.17 7.50 20.86
C ARG A 14 10.58 8.70 20.09
N SER A 15 11.29 9.25 19.12
CA SER A 15 10.73 10.27 18.22
C SER A 15 9.73 9.65 17.23
N ALA A 16 9.85 8.34 16.98
CA ALA A 16 8.99 7.58 16.09
C ALA A 16 7.50 7.59 16.50
N SER A 17 7.16 7.64 17.80
CA SER A 17 5.75 7.54 18.23
C SER A 17 4.92 8.78 17.90
N ARG A 18 5.52 9.97 17.92
CA ARG A 18 4.78 11.21 17.64
C ARG A 18 4.37 11.29 16.17
N LEU A 19 5.27 10.87 15.27
CA LEU A 19 4.98 10.87 13.83
C LEU A 19 3.90 9.84 13.48
N THR A 20 3.91 8.65 14.08
CA THR A 20 2.86 7.65 13.85
C THR A 20 1.51 8.13 14.38
N ILE A 21 1.46 8.75 15.57
CA ILE A 21 0.22 9.33 16.12
C ILE A 21 -0.34 10.40 15.17
N VAL A 22 0.52 11.31 14.69
CA VAL A 22 0.10 12.34 13.73
C VAL A 22 -0.40 11.71 12.43
N ALA A 23 0.28 10.68 11.91
CA ALA A 23 -0.14 9.97 10.70
C ALA A 23 -1.52 9.29 10.87
N HIS A 24 -1.77 8.62 11.99
CA HIS A 24 -3.09 8.03 12.28
C HIS A 24 -4.18 9.10 12.38
N MET A 25 -3.90 10.24 13.03
CA MET A 25 -4.87 11.34 13.12
C MET A 25 -5.24 11.89 11.74
N PHE A 26 -4.24 12.07 10.86
CA PHE A 26 -4.49 12.49 9.47
C PHE A 26 -5.23 11.41 8.67
N GLY A 27 -4.92 10.13 8.85
CA GLY A 27 -5.61 9.01 8.22
C GLY A 27 -7.08 8.94 8.62
N ILE A 28 -7.38 9.06 9.92
CA ILE A 28 -8.75 9.11 10.46
C ILE A 28 -9.49 10.34 9.93
N LEU A 29 -8.85 11.51 9.94
CA LEU A 29 -9.46 12.73 9.41
C LEU A 29 -9.80 12.58 7.93
N ALA A 30 -8.87 12.06 7.12
CA ALA A 30 -9.10 11.82 5.70
C ALA A 30 -10.23 10.81 5.46
N PHE A 31 -10.32 9.76 6.28
CA PHE A 31 -11.41 8.78 6.23
C PHE A 31 -12.78 9.42 6.55
N VAL A 32 -12.85 10.28 7.57
CA VAL A 32 -14.09 11.01 7.90
C VAL A 32 -14.48 11.97 6.78
N LEU A 33 -13.52 12.72 6.23
CA LEU A 33 -13.77 13.63 5.10
C LEU A 33 -14.27 12.86 3.86
N MET A 34 -13.72 11.67 3.60
CA MET A 34 -14.16 10.79 2.52
C MET A 34 -15.61 10.33 2.72
N LEU A 35 -15.96 9.89 3.92
CA LEU A 35 -17.35 9.49 4.26
C LEU A 35 -18.33 10.64 4.12
N VAL A 36 -17.97 11.83 4.63
CA VAL A 36 -18.81 13.03 4.51
C VAL A 36 -19.00 13.39 3.04
N TRP A 37 -17.94 13.35 2.24
CA TRP A 37 -18.04 13.63 0.80
C TRP A 37 -19.01 12.68 0.10
N LEU A 38 -18.91 11.38 0.35
CA LEU A 38 -19.76 10.37 -0.31
C LEU A 38 -21.22 10.41 0.15
N LEU A 39 -21.45 10.51 1.46
CA LEU A 39 -22.81 10.47 2.03
C LEU A 39 -23.54 11.80 1.88
N HIS A 40 -22.87 12.94 2.11
CA HIS A 40 -23.51 14.25 2.11
C HIS A 40 -23.53 14.90 0.72
N TYR A 41 -22.43 14.85 -0.04
CA TYR A 41 -22.35 15.55 -1.34
C TYR A 41 -22.66 14.68 -2.54
N ARG A 42 -22.46 13.36 -2.42
CA ARG A 42 -22.60 12.41 -3.54
C ARG A 42 -23.85 11.53 -3.48
N GLY A 43 -24.67 11.71 -2.45
CA GLY A 43 -25.99 11.09 -2.33
C GLY A 43 -25.98 9.63 -1.90
N GLY A 44 -24.84 9.11 -1.41
CA GLY A 44 -24.72 7.76 -0.87
C GLY A 44 -23.84 6.82 -1.69
N ILE A 45 -23.67 5.61 -1.13
CA ILE A 45 -22.87 4.50 -1.68
C ILE A 45 -23.82 3.33 -1.91
N GLU A 46 -24.13 3.03 -3.17
CA GLU A 46 -24.97 1.90 -3.54
C GLU A 46 -24.30 1.15 -4.69
N TYR A 47 -23.96 -0.12 -4.46
CA TYR A 47 -23.29 -0.96 -5.45
C TYR A 47 -24.25 -1.53 -6.51
N ASP A 48 -25.54 -1.63 -6.17
CA ASP A 48 -26.57 -2.19 -7.04
C ASP A 48 -27.76 -1.24 -7.17
N SER A 49 -27.48 -0.04 -7.68
CA SER A 49 -28.49 0.96 -8.02
C SER A 49 -28.66 1.08 -9.53
N TYR A 50 -29.85 1.49 -9.96
CA TYR A 50 -30.14 1.85 -11.35
C TYR A 50 -29.37 3.11 -11.80
N ASP A 51 -28.98 3.97 -10.85
CA ASP A 51 -28.16 5.15 -11.09
C ASP A 51 -26.66 4.80 -11.12
N GLY A 52 -26.04 4.87 -12.30
CA GLY A 52 -24.61 4.59 -12.46
C GLY A 52 -23.70 5.46 -11.58
N TYR A 53 -24.09 6.71 -11.28
CA TYR A 53 -23.29 7.61 -10.45
C TYR A 53 -23.09 7.12 -9.01
N ARG A 54 -24.06 6.40 -8.43
CA ARG A 54 -23.93 5.85 -7.07
C ARG A 54 -23.00 4.63 -7.04
N VAL A 55 -23.01 3.84 -8.12
CA VAL A 55 -22.07 2.74 -8.32
C VAL A 55 -20.65 3.27 -8.50
N PHE A 56 -20.49 4.38 -9.22
CA PHE A 56 -19.20 5.05 -9.34
C PHE A 56 -18.67 5.55 -7.98
N ASN A 57 -19.52 6.03 -7.07
CA ASN A 57 -19.09 6.46 -5.73
C ASN A 57 -18.44 5.34 -4.89
N VAL A 58 -18.76 4.08 -5.17
CA VAL A 58 -18.13 2.92 -4.53
C VAL A 58 -16.65 2.82 -4.90
N HIS A 59 -16.28 3.19 -6.13
CA HIS A 59 -14.90 3.12 -6.62
C HIS A 59 -13.92 3.96 -5.77
N PRO A 60 -14.06 5.30 -5.64
CA PRO A 60 -13.14 6.11 -4.84
C PRO A 60 -13.20 5.74 -3.36
N PHE A 61 -14.34 5.28 -2.85
CA PHE A 61 -14.45 4.79 -1.47
C PHE A 61 -13.57 3.56 -1.22
N LEU A 62 -13.72 2.52 -2.05
CA LEU A 62 -12.98 1.27 -1.91
C LEU A 62 -11.49 1.48 -2.21
N MET A 63 -11.15 2.30 -3.20
CA MET A 63 -9.76 2.65 -3.51
C MET A 63 -9.09 3.39 -2.34
N PHE A 64 -9.79 4.35 -1.72
CA PHE A 64 -9.28 5.05 -0.54
C PHE A 64 -9.14 4.13 0.67
N CYS A 65 -10.19 3.36 0.99
CA CYS A 65 -10.19 2.48 2.16
C CYS A 65 -9.14 1.37 2.05
N GLY A 66 -9.02 0.75 0.86
CA GLY A 66 -8.03 -0.30 0.61
C GLY A 66 -6.61 0.25 0.49
N PHE A 67 -6.33 0.96 -0.59
CA PHE A 67 -4.95 1.30 -0.96
C PHE A 67 -4.33 2.42 -0.13
N ILE A 68 -5.13 3.33 0.43
CA ILE A 68 -4.58 4.45 1.22
C ILE A 68 -4.65 4.11 2.71
N PHE A 69 -5.85 3.83 3.23
CA PHE A 69 -6.04 3.64 4.66
C PHE A 69 -5.48 2.30 5.15
N LEU A 70 -6.02 1.16 4.67
CA LEU A 70 -5.58 -0.15 5.13
C LEU A 70 -4.11 -0.44 4.77
N SER A 71 -3.67 -0.05 3.58
CA SER A 71 -2.26 -0.23 3.22
C SER A 71 -1.32 0.64 4.06
N GLY A 72 -1.71 1.89 4.36
CA GLY A 72 -0.96 2.77 5.26
C GLY A 72 -0.85 2.19 6.68
N GLU A 73 -1.96 1.68 7.22
CA GLU A 73 -1.98 0.99 8.51
C GLU A 73 -1.08 -0.26 8.48
N ALA A 74 -1.14 -1.06 7.41
CA ALA A 74 -0.30 -2.25 7.26
C ALA A 74 1.21 -1.92 7.29
N MET A 75 1.63 -0.83 6.65
CA MET A 75 3.03 -0.37 6.68
C MET A 75 3.47 0.08 8.07
N MET A 76 2.54 0.61 8.88
CA MET A 76 2.82 1.10 10.23
C MET A 76 2.87 -0.01 11.29
N VAL A 77 2.29 -1.20 11.06
CA VAL A 77 2.24 -2.33 12.01
C VAL A 77 3.59 -2.66 12.64
N TYR A 78 4.67 -2.67 11.86
CA TYR A 78 6.02 -2.99 12.37
C TYR A 78 6.58 -1.95 13.34
N LYS A 79 6.04 -0.72 13.33
CA LYS A 79 6.45 0.37 14.22
C LYS A 79 5.46 0.63 15.35
N THR A 80 4.17 0.36 15.15
CA THR A 80 3.10 0.68 16.09
C THR A 80 2.80 -0.48 17.05
N VAL A 81 2.85 -1.72 16.57
CA VAL A 81 2.51 -2.90 17.38
C VAL A 81 3.78 -3.45 18.02
N GLN A 82 3.87 -3.45 19.35
CA GLN A 82 4.96 -4.13 20.07
C GLN A 82 4.66 -5.63 20.20
N ALA A 83 4.66 -6.36 19.08
CA ALA A 83 4.45 -7.81 19.05
C ALA A 83 5.70 -8.54 18.55
N ILE A 84 5.72 -9.86 18.71
CA ILE A 84 6.74 -10.72 18.11
C ILE A 84 6.73 -10.57 16.58
N HIS A 85 7.90 -10.59 15.95
CA HIS A 85 8.08 -10.27 14.53
C HIS A 85 7.22 -11.14 13.60
N ILE A 86 6.99 -12.41 13.97
CA ILE A 86 6.11 -13.31 13.23
C ILE A 86 4.64 -12.84 13.22
N VAL A 87 4.13 -12.33 14.36
CA VAL A 87 2.76 -11.79 14.45
C VAL A 87 2.64 -10.50 13.64
N GLN A 88 3.64 -9.62 13.70
CA GLN A 88 3.66 -8.41 12.87
C GLN A 88 3.67 -8.74 11.38
N LYS A 89 4.43 -9.77 10.96
CA LYS A 89 4.46 -10.26 9.57
C LYS A 89 3.09 -10.77 9.13
N VAL A 90 2.44 -11.61 9.94
CA VAL A 90 1.11 -12.14 9.62
C VAL A 90 0.06 -11.02 9.53
N VAL A 91 0.03 -10.09 10.49
CA VAL A 91 -0.91 -8.96 10.47
C VAL A 91 -0.68 -8.07 9.25
N HIS A 92 0.57 -7.77 8.92
CA HIS A 92 0.91 -7.01 7.72
C HIS A 92 0.37 -7.69 6.45
N MET A 93 0.56 -9.00 6.32
CA MET A 93 0.09 -9.79 5.18
C MET A 93 -1.43 -9.79 5.05
N ILE A 94 -2.15 -9.98 6.16
CA ILE A 94 -3.63 -9.99 6.16
C ILE A 94 -4.19 -8.63 5.74
N LEU A 95 -3.59 -7.54 6.27
CA LEU A 95 -4.05 -6.19 5.94
C LEU A 95 -3.79 -5.84 4.47
N GLN A 96 -2.61 -6.19 3.93
CA GLN A 96 -2.29 -5.97 2.52
C GLN A 96 -3.18 -6.80 1.58
N LEU A 97 -3.45 -8.06 1.92
CA LEU A 97 -4.38 -8.90 1.17
C LEU A 97 -5.79 -8.31 1.17
N THR A 98 -6.26 -7.84 2.32
CA THR A 98 -7.57 -7.19 2.43
C THR A 98 -7.63 -5.92 1.57
N ALA A 99 -6.57 -5.11 1.60
CA ALA A 99 -6.45 -3.91 0.76
C ALA A 99 -6.49 -4.26 -0.73
N PHE A 100 -5.82 -5.32 -1.16
CA PHE A 100 -5.85 -5.79 -2.54
C PHE A 100 -7.25 -6.20 -2.99
N VAL A 101 -7.96 -7.00 -2.17
CA VAL A 101 -9.32 -7.45 -2.47
C VAL A 101 -10.27 -6.25 -2.62
N LEU A 102 -10.21 -5.28 -1.70
CA LEU A 102 -11.02 -4.05 -1.83
C LEU A 102 -10.67 -3.26 -3.10
N GLY A 103 -9.39 -3.22 -3.46
CA GLY A 103 -8.93 -2.61 -4.71
C GLY A 103 -9.53 -3.27 -5.95
N VAL A 104 -9.52 -4.60 -6.02
CA VAL A 104 -10.12 -5.35 -7.13
C VAL A 104 -11.63 -5.07 -7.22
N VAL A 105 -12.35 -5.08 -6.08
CA VAL A 105 -13.79 -4.76 -6.05
C VAL A 105 -14.05 -3.31 -6.50
N GLY A 106 -13.20 -2.36 -6.10
CA GLY A 106 -13.30 -0.98 -6.57
C GLY A 106 -13.07 -0.85 -8.09
N LEU A 107 -12.21 -1.69 -8.67
CA LEU A 107 -12.00 -1.71 -10.12
C LEU A 107 -13.20 -2.33 -10.85
N CYS A 108 -13.76 -3.41 -10.32
CA CYS A 108 -15.01 -3.98 -10.83
C CYS A 108 -16.16 -2.94 -10.81
N ALA A 109 -16.23 -2.09 -9.78
CA ALA A 109 -17.25 -1.05 -9.70
C ALA A 109 -17.15 -0.01 -10.83
N VAL A 110 -15.94 0.39 -11.24
CA VAL A 110 -15.78 1.36 -12.35
C VAL A 110 -16.08 0.73 -13.71
N PHE A 111 -15.69 -0.53 -13.93
CA PHE A 111 -16.05 -1.24 -15.16
C PHE A 111 -17.57 -1.45 -15.27
N LYS A 112 -18.23 -1.80 -14.15
CA LYS A 112 -19.69 -1.90 -14.08
C LYS A 112 -20.35 -0.56 -14.43
N PHE A 113 -19.79 0.56 -13.98
CA PHE A 113 -20.27 1.91 -14.32
C PHE A 113 -20.10 2.25 -15.81
N HIS A 114 -18.94 1.96 -16.40
CA HIS A 114 -18.71 2.23 -17.82
C HIS A 114 -19.61 1.40 -18.73
N ASP A 115 -19.87 0.13 -18.39
CA ASP A 115 -20.81 -0.74 -19.09
C ASP A 115 -22.23 -0.15 -19.06
N MET A 116 -22.71 0.27 -17.89
CA MET A 116 -24.00 0.96 -17.74
C MET A 116 -24.09 2.28 -18.50
N ALA A 117 -23.00 3.04 -18.52
CA ALA A 117 -22.94 4.35 -19.17
C ALA A 117 -22.62 4.27 -20.67
N SER A 118 -22.29 3.08 -21.19
CA SER A 118 -21.82 2.86 -22.57
C SER A 118 -20.66 3.79 -22.95
N ILE A 119 -19.72 4.01 -22.02
CA ILE A 119 -18.54 4.85 -22.23
C ILE A 119 -17.35 3.93 -22.52
N GLU A 120 -16.46 4.34 -23.42
CA GLU A 120 -15.21 3.61 -23.66
C GLU A 120 -14.38 3.48 -22.37
N ASP A 121 -13.83 2.29 -22.14
CA ASP A 121 -12.97 2.01 -21.01
C ASP A 121 -11.55 2.58 -21.20
N VAL A 122 -10.82 2.74 -20.09
CA VAL A 122 -9.35 2.90 -20.05
C VAL A 122 -8.71 4.07 -20.85
N TYR A 123 -9.46 5.06 -21.33
CA TYR A 123 -8.89 6.17 -22.11
C TYR A 123 -8.17 7.25 -21.27
N SER A 124 -8.45 7.31 -19.95
CA SER A 124 -7.88 8.32 -19.06
C SER A 124 -6.51 7.91 -18.50
N LEU A 125 -5.59 8.87 -18.36
CA LEU A 125 -4.32 8.70 -17.65
C LEU A 125 -4.50 8.14 -16.24
N HIS A 126 -5.58 8.51 -15.56
CA HIS A 126 -5.90 7.96 -14.24
C HIS A 126 -6.08 6.43 -14.29
N SER A 127 -6.76 5.93 -15.32
CA SER A 127 -6.98 4.49 -15.48
C SER A 127 -5.69 3.74 -15.80
N TRP A 128 -4.80 4.34 -16.59
CA TRP A 128 -3.50 3.75 -16.91
C TRP A 128 -2.61 3.62 -15.66
N ILE A 129 -2.51 4.71 -14.88
CA ILE A 129 -1.75 4.72 -13.63
C ILE A 129 -2.42 3.80 -12.60
N GLY A 130 -3.74 3.79 -12.52
CA GLY A 130 -4.51 2.94 -11.61
C GLY A 130 -4.27 1.45 -11.87
N ILE A 131 -4.43 1.00 -13.13
CA ILE A 131 -4.16 -0.39 -13.50
C ILE A 131 -2.70 -0.75 -13.25
N GLY A 132 -1.76 0.13 -13.65
CA GLY A 132 -0.34 -0.08 -13.37
C GLY A 132 -0.04 -0.25 -11.88
N THR A 133 -0.68 0.56 -11.03
CA THR A 133 -0.51 0.50 -9.56
C THR A 133 -1.07 -0.80 -8.99
N ILE A 134 -2.26 -1.23 -9.41
CA ILE A 134 -2.87 -2.49 -8.96
C ILE A 134 -2.02 -3.68 -9.40
N SER A 135 -1.50 -3.68 -10.63
CA SER A 135 -0.60 -4.73 -11.12
C SER A 135 0.69 -4.81 -10.30
N LEU A 136 1.32 -3.66 -10.01
CA LEU A 136 2.51 -3.62 -9.16
C LEU A 136 2.23 -4.08 -7.73
N PHE A 137 1.07 -3.71 -7.18
CA PHE A 137 0.64 -4.15 -5.86
C PHE A 137 0.42 -5.66 -5.80
N ALA A 138 -0.20 -6.25 -6.83
CA ALA A 138 -0.40 -7.69 -6.93
C ALA A 138 0.93 -8.45 -6.99
N LEU A 139 1.88 -7.97 -7.79
CA LEU A 139 3.22 -8.56 -7.87
C LEU A 139 3.94 -8.48 -6.52
N GLN A 140 3.81 -7.35 -5.81
CA GLN A 140 4.39 -7.16 -4.50
C GLN A 140 3.80 -8.13 -3.47
N ASP A 141 2.48 -8.28 -3.43
CA ASP A 141 1.78 -9.18 -2.50
C ASP A 141 2.17 -10.64 -2.75
N ILE A 142 2.13 -11.10 -4.01
CA ILE A 142 2.51 -12.46 -4.40
C ILE A 142 3.96 -12.76 -4.04
N ALA A 143 4.89 -11.85 -4.33
CA ALA A 143 6.31 -12.04 -4.01
C ALA A 143 6.52 -12.22 -2.49
N ILE A 144 5.85 -11.42 -1.66
CA ILE A 144 5.94 -11.56 -0.20
C ILE A 144 5.26 -12.85 0.27
N HIS A 145 4.14 -13.24 -0.33
CA HIS A 145 3.41 -14.46 0.04
C HIS A 145 4.22 -15.72 -0.24
N VAL A 146 4.91 -15.76 -1.38
CA VAL A 146 5.79 -16.87 -1.76
C VAL A 146 6.98 -16.98 -0.81
N ASP A 147 7.63 -15.86 -0.47
CA ASP A 147 8.72 -15.84 0.52
C ASP A 147 8.24 -16.29 1.91
N SER A 148 7.09 -15.78 2.34
CA SER A 148 6.52 -16.13 3.65
C SER A 148 6.14 -17.61 3.72
N CYS A 149 5.53 -18.17 2.67
CA CYS A 149 5.20 -19.58 2.57
C CYS A 149 6.48 -20.44 2.63
N SER A 150 7.50 -20.09 1.85
CA SER A 150 8.78 -20.80 1.87
C SER A 150 9.44 -20.80 3.25
N SER A 151 9.40 -19.68 3.98
CA SER A 151 9.95 -19.61 5.34
C SER A 151 9.20 -20.50 6.34
N HIS A 152 7.88 -20.57 6.26
CA HIS A 152 7.06 -21.38 7.18
C HIS A 152 7.19 -22.89 6.90
N TRP A 153 7.36 -23.29 5.63
CA TRP A 153 7.63 -24.69 5.27
C TRP A 153 9.00 -25.17 5.78
N LEU A 154 10.02 -24.31 5.78
CA LEU A 154 11.37 -24.66 6.25
C LEU A 154 11.47 -24.81 7.78
N ASP A 155 10.61 -24.13 8.54
CA ASP A 155 10.56 -24.26 10.01
C ASP A 155 9.83 -25.55 10.48
N GLY A 156 9.01 -26.18 9.62
CA GLY A 156 8.28 -27.41 9.92
C GLY A 156 9.06 -28.71 9.66
N GLU A 157 10.04 -28.67 8.76
CA GLU A 157 10.92 -29.80 8.41
C GLU A 157 12.20 -29.70 9.24
N GLY A 158 12.15 -30.12 10.50
CA GLY A 158 13.28 -30.08 11.43
C GLY A 158 14.42 -31.04 11.09
N TYR A 159 15.10 -30.92 9.95
CA TYR A 159 16.44 -31.48 9.71
C TYR A 159 17.10 -31.07 8.36
N LEU A 160 17.04 -29.80 7.94
CA LEU A 160 17.87 -29.34 6.81
C LEU A 160 18.61 -28.05 7.16
N PRO A 161 19.91 -27.93 6.81
CA PRO A 161 20.62 -26.67 6.96
C PRO A 161 19.85 -25.61 6.16
N GLN A 162 19.46 -24.52 6.84
CA GLN A 162 18.73 -23.44 6.19
C GLN A 162 19.46 -23.05 4.90
N PRO A 163 18.81 -23.07 3.72
CA PRO A 163 19.38 -22.37 2.58
C PRO A 163 19.61 -20.93 3.03
N ALA A 164 20.82 -20.41 2.78
CA ALA A 164 21.22 -19.10 3.27
C ALA A 164 20.05 -18.12 3.05
N PRO A 165 19.56 -17.43 4.10
CA PRO A 165 18.45 -16.52 3.95
C PRO A 165 18.80 -15.58 2.81
N TRP A 166 17.91 -15.44 1.82
CA TRP A 166 18.06 -14.44 0.77
C TRP A 166 18.52 -13.15 1.46
N PRO A 167 19.63 -12.53 1.01
CA PRO A 167 20.19 -11.40 1.73
C PRO A 167 19.05 -10.43 1.97
N ARG A 168 18.74 -10.12 3.23
CA ARG A 168 17.61 -9.28 3.64
C ARG A 168 17.63 -7.93 2.89
N ASN A 169 18.85 -7.53 2.55
CA ASN A 169 19.31 -6.43 1.72
C ASN A 169 18.72 -6.43 0.29
N SER A 170 18.35 -7.59 -0.26
CA SER A 170 17.87 -7.76 -1.64
C SER A 170 16.37 -7.52 -1.75
N PHE A 171 15.59 -7.90 -0.73
CA PHE A 171 14.14 -7.74 -0.71
C PHE A 171 13.73 -6.39 -0.13
N ASP A 172 14.40 -5.91 0.93
CA ASP A 172 14.35 -4.49 1.34
C ASP A 172 14.93 -3.59 0.24
N GLN A 173 15.92 -4.13 -0.46
CA GLN A 173 16.43 -3.76 -1.78
C GLN A 173 15.28 -3.45 -2.74
N PHE A 174 14.59 -4.51 -3.15
CA PHE A 174 13.49 -4.56 -4.10
C PHE A 174 12.32 -3.63 -3.72
N HIS A 175 11.91 -3.62 -2.45
CA HIS A 175 10.85 -2.75 -1.93
C HIS A 175 11.23 -1.26 -1.95
N ARG A 176 12.52 -0.93 -1.72
CA ARG A 176 13.07 0.43 -1.86
C ARG A 176 13.48 0.76 -3.29
N THR A 177 13.63 -0.25 -4.15
CA THR A 177 14.17 -0.12 -5.51
C THR A 177 13.08 -0.17 -6.58
N ILE A 178 11.85 -0.60 -6.29
CA ILE A 178 10.67 -0.40 -7.16
C ILE A 178 10.33 1.09 -7.36
N TYR A 179 10.40 1.89 -6.30
CA TYR A 179 10.22 3.35 -6.38
C TYR A 179 11.19 4.03 -7.38
N PRO A 180 12.50 3.69 -7.41
CA PRO A 180 13.42 4.14 -8.45
C PRO A 180 13.49 3.24 -9.71
N LEU A 181 12.86 2.07 -9.77
CA LEU A 181 12.79 1.26 -11.00
C LEU A 181 11.82 1.88 -12.00
N VAL A 182 10.71 2.46 -11.52
CA VAL A 182 9.84 3.32 -12.34
C VAL A 182 10.63 4.53 -12.88
N TRP A 183 11.50 5.11 -12.05
CA TRP A 183 12.43 6.18 -12.46
C TRP A 183 13.47 5.72 -13.50
N HIS A 184 14.01 4.50 -13.37
CA HIS A 184 15.01 3.96 -14.29
C HIS A 184 14.42 3.45 -15.60
N ILE A 185 13.20 2.91 -15.60
CA ILE A 185 12.43 2.56 -16.81
C ILE A 185 12.10 3.84 -17.59
N CYS A 186 11.80 4.94 -16.90
CA CYS A 186 11.58 6.26 -17.50
C CYS A 186 12.88 6.90 -18.05
N ARG A 187 14.06 6.55 -17.50
CA ARG A 187 15.38 7.02 -17.98
C ARG A 187 15.91 6.25 -19.20
N SER A 188 15.46 5.02 -19.43
CA SER A 188 15.95 4.13 -20.50
C SER A 188 15.25 4.35 -21.85
N GLN A 189 13.99 4.79 -21.83
CA GLN A 189 13.27 5.20 -23.03
C GLN A 189 13.59 6.67 -23.29
N ARG A 190 14.53 6.95 -24.19
CA ARG A 190 14.90 8.29 -24.68
C ARG A 190 13.74 8.90 -25.51
N CYS A 191 12.55 8.98 -24.92
CA CYS A 191 11.35 9.52 -25.54
C CYS A 191 11.21 10.98 -25.15
N SER A 192 11.44 11.86 -26.13
CA SER A 192 11.18 13.29 -26.08
C SER A 192 9.67 13.58 -26.00
N CYS A 193 9.01 13.18 -24.92
CA CYS A 193 7.59 13.44 -24.70
C CYS A 193 7.39 14.62 -23.71
N PRO A 194 6.62 15.66 -24.09
CA PRO A 194 6.44 16.88 -23.27
C PRO A 194 5.72 16.66 -21.93
N LEU A 195 5.22 15.44 -21.64
CA LEU A 195 4.62 15.09 -20.35
C LEU A 195 5.61 14.98 -19.18
N CYS A 196 6.90 14.73 -19.44
CA CYS A 196 7.90 14.61 -18.36
C CYS A 196 8.24 15.95 -17.68
N LEU A 197 8.01 17.10 -18.34
CA LEU A 197 8.33 18.43 -17.80
C LEU A 197 7.28 18.97 -16.84
N ILE A 198 6.02 18.50 -16.94
CA ILE A 198 4.93 19.01 -16.08
C ILE A 198 4.97 18.37 -14.68
N ILE A 199 5.54 17.17 -14.55
CA ILE A 199 5.69 16.49 -13.25
C ILE A 199 6.90 17.03 -12.46
N TYR A 200 7.92 17.59 -13.14
CA TYR A 200 9.11 18.16 -12.48
C TYR A 200 8.91 19.58 -11.92
N GLU A 201 7.91 20.35 -12.36
CA GLU A 201 7.67 21.74 -11.91
C GLU A 201 6.61 21.86 -10.79
N LEU A 202 6.06 20.73 -10.31
CA LEU A 202 5.03 20.70 -9.27
C LEU A 202 5.46 20.00 -7.96
N PHE A 203 6.75 19.64 -7.81
CA PHE A 203 7.34 19.13 -6.56
C PHE A 203 8.78 19.58 -6.34
#